data_AF-A0A9W6QMV4-F1
#
_entry.id   AF-A0A9W6QMV4-F1
#
_cell.length_a   1.000
_cell.length_b   1.000
_cell.length_c   1.000
_cell.angle_alpha   90.00
_cell.angle_beta   90.00
_cell.angle_gamma   90.00
#
_symmetry.space_group_name_H-M   'P 1'
#
loop_
_entity.id
_entity.type
_entity.pdbx_description
1 polymer ?
#
loop_
_entity_poly.entity_id
_entity_poly.type
_entity_poly.pdbx_seq_one_letter_code
_entity_poly.pdbx_strand_id
1 'polypeptide(L)'
;MEAQRGLGLLGAFTAEQWGMVTSRQAGGVGVDGVTLHRLEKTGHLVRVRRGVYAATTAVRSGAREEQAAWLALDPGTPAWMREPLAVNGGVLSHQSAARLHGLGDLVDDRITITAPKRRTSRDPDLWFKTAHLDDEDVTSLDGLPVTTALRTIRDLLDQHTDGSHIAAIIRQAVEANKARLDTLAEQIGPYALRYGVRRPGDGEALLEHLLAQIGTTTAQLAQRPAPPRTTAAQGFHNAVQALTGMRSVDTTALLGAAGIGALAKSPHGLARMALTGDSTDRIRSAIAGIRVSPKPDTRPLRAIVDGEDEDGGRGATTETENPQ
;
A
#
# COMPACT_ATOMS: atom_id res chain seq x y z
N MET A 1 30.80 -15.66 -0.33
CA MET A 1 30.39 -15.81 -1.74
C MET A 1 29.05 -16.52 -1.90
N GLU A 2 28.78 -17.59 -1.16
CA GLU A 2 27.55 -18.39 -1.31
C GLU A 2 26.26 -17.61 -0.97
N ALA A 3 26.27 -16.78 0.08
CA ALA A 3 25.14 -15.92 0.45
C ALA A 3 24.82 -14.86 -0.63
N GLN A 4 25.84 -14.22 -1.19
CA GLN A 4 25.70 -13.24 -2.27
C GLN A 4 25.08 -13.89 -3.53
N ARG A 5 25.54 -15.10 -3.88
CA ARG A 5 25.00 -15.87 -4.99
C ARG A 5 23.55 -16.27 -4.75
N GLY A 6 23.22 -16.73 -3.53
CA GLY A 6 21.85 -17.04 -3.13
C GLY A 6 20.94 -15.84 -3.27
N LEU A 7 21.33 -14.67 -2.73
CA LEU A 7 20.55 -13.43 -2.87
C LEU A 7 20.37 -13.00 -4.32
N GLY A 8 21.41 -13.13 -5.15
CA GLY A 8 21.32 -12.84 -6.59
C GLY A 8 20.27 -13.70 -7.30
N LEU A 9 20.18 -14.99 -6.97
CA LEU A 9 19.20 -15.91 -7.54
C LEU A 9 17.76 -15.61 -7.09
N LEU A 10 17.59 -15.12 -5.86
CA LEU A 10 16.28 -14.72 -5.33
C LEU A 10 15.83 -13.34 -5.82
N GLY A 11 16.76 -12.54 -6.38
CA GLY A 11 16.55 -11.16 -6.79
C GLY A 11 15.34 -10.96 -7.70
N ALA A 12 15.18 -11.81 -8.71
CA ALA A 12 14.06 -11.74 -9.66
C ALA A 12 12.69 -11.84 -8.96
N PHE A 13 12.55 -12.74 -7.97
CA PHE A 13 11.31 -12.84 -7.19
C PHE A 13 11.12 -11.63 -6.30
N THR A 14 12.14 -11.27 -5.53
CA THR A 14 12.02 -10.17 -4.55
C THR A 14 11.78 -8.82 -5.22
N ALA A 15 12.25 -8.60 -6.44
CA ALA A 15 11.98 -7.37 -7.19
C ALA A 15 10.51 -7.22 -7.61
N GLU A 16 9.82 -8.32 -7.90
CA GLU A 16 8.45 -8.30 -8.45
C GLU A 16 7.36 -8.81 -7.49
N GLN A 17 7.73 -9.38 -6.34
CA GLN A 17 6.79 -9.89 -5.33
C GLN A 17 6.96 -9.20 -3.97
N TRP A 18 6.95 -7.87 -3.95
CA TRP A 18 6.99 -7.09 -2.71
C TRP A 18 8.21 -7.38 -1.82
N GLY A 19 9.35 -7.70 -2.42
CA GLY A 19 10.54 -8.10 -1.66
C GLY A 19 10.51 -9.53 -1.15
N MET A 20 9.53 -10.34 -1.54
CA MET A 20 9.30 -11.67 -0.99
C MET A 20 9.62 -12.82 -1.95
N VAL A 21 9.93 -13.97 -1.37
CA VAL A 21 10.15 -15.23 -2.07
C VAL A 21 9.67 -16.38 -1.20
N THR A 22 9.08 -17.40 -1.82
CA THR A 22 8.70 -18.61 -1.10
C THR A 22 9.86 -19.61 -1.06
N SER A 23 9.84 -20.53 -0.10
CA SER A 23 10.82 -21.63 -0.05
C SER A 23 10.75 -22.54 -1.28
N ARG A 24 9.57 -22.68 -1.90
CA ARG A 24 9.38 -23.50 -3.10
C ARG A 24 9.94 -22.80 -4.35
N GLN A 25 9.76 -21.49 -4.47
CA GLN A 25 10.38 -20.67 -5.52
C GLN A 25 11.90 -20.67 -5.42
N ALA A 26 12.43 -20.47 -4.20
CA ALA A 26 13.87 -20.52 -3.93
C ALA A 26 14.48 -21.86 -4.35
N GLY A 27 13.84 -22.99 -3.97
CA GLY A 27 14.28 -24.31 -4.40
C GLY A 27 14.25 -24.49 -5.92
N GLY A 28 13.26 -23.91 -6.60
CA GLY A 28 13.15 -23.92 -8.06
C GLY A 28 14.31 -23.22 -8.79
N VAL A 29 15.00 -22.29 -8.13
CA VAL A 29 16.21 -21.62 -8.66
C VAL A 29 17.51 -22.10 -8.02
N GLY A 30 17.47 -23.25 -7.34
CA GLY A 30 18.67 -23.88 -6.74
C GLY A 30 19.11 -23.30 -5.40
N VAL A 31 18.27 -22.50 -4.73
CA VAL A 31 18.51 -22.04 -3.36
C VAL A 31 17.79 -22.97 -2.40
N ASP A 32 18.56 -23.84 -1.74
CA ASP A 32 18.04 -24.86 -0.83
C ASP A 32 17.62 -24.30 0.54
N GLY A 33 17.00 -25.17 1.35
CA GLY A 33 16.52 -24.81 2.68
C GLY A 33 17.63 -24.40 3.66
N VAL A 34 18.82 -24.99 3.52
CA VAL A 34 19.98 -24.65 4.35
C VAL A 34 20.47 -23.24 4.03
N THR A 35 20.54 -22.89 2.75
CA THR A 35 20.92 -21.55 2.31
C THR A 35 19.88 -20.51 2.72
N LEU A 36 18.58 -20.80 2.58
CA LEU A 36 17.52 -19.92 3.07
C LEU A 36 17.63 -19.68 4.58
N HIS A 37 17.83 -20.74 5.37
CA HIS A 37 17.96 -20.62 6.81
C HIS A 37 19.21 -19.82 7.22
N ARG A 38 20.33 -20.01 6.51
CA ARG A 38 21.53 -19.21 6.73
C ARG A 38 21.31 -17.74 6.39
N LEU A 39 20.62 -17.43 5.29
CA LEU A 39 20.28 -16.05 4.90
C LEU A 39 19.34 -15.39 5.92
N GLU A 40 18.41 -16.15 6.51
CA GLU A 40 17.58 -15.71 7.62
C GLU A 40 18.43 -15.42 8.87
N LYS A 41 19.27 -16.36 9.29
CA LYS A 41 20.13 -16.23 10.49
C LYS A 41 21.14 -15.10 10.40
N THR A 42 21.62 -14.79 9.19
CA THR A 42 22.55 -13.68 8.92
C THR A 42 21.84 -12.35 8.69
N GLY A 43 20.51 -12.31 8.77
CA GLY A 43 19.72 -11.08 8.71
C GLY A 43 19.49 -10.54 7.30
N HIS A 44 19.80 -11.30 6.25
CA HIS A 44 19.50 -10.90 4.87
C HIS A 44 18.03 -11.13 4.49
N LEU A 45 17.41 -12.15 5.08
CA LEU A 45 15.99 -12.45 4.95
C LEU A 45 15.32 -12.42 6.32
N VAL A 46 14.06 -12.05 6.34
CA VAL A 46 13.17 -12.23 7.50
C VAL A 46 12.03 -13.14 7.08
N ARG A 47 11.76 -14.16 7.88
CA ARG A 47 10.61 -15.03 7.68
C ARG A 47 9.34 -14.29 8.10
N VAL A 48 8.44 -14.06 7.14
CA VAL A 48 7.14 -13.38 7.38
C VAL A 48 6.11 -14.42 7.79
N ARG A 49 6.02 -15.50 7.00
CA ARG A 49 5.11 -16.61 7.23
C ARG A 49 5.84 -17.93 7.04
N ARG A 50 5.21 -19.04 7.42
CA ARG A 50 5.76 -20.37 7.12
C ARG A 50 6.01 -20.52 5.61
N GLY A 51 7.28 -20.67 5.23
CA GLY A 51 7.69 -20.85 3.85
C GLY A 51 7.71 -19.58 2.99
N VAL A 52 7.52 -18.40 3.59
CA VAL A 52 7.59 -17.11 2.89
C VAL A 52 8.58 -16.19 3.60
N TYR A 53 9.57 -15.73 2.86
CA TYR A 53 10.67 -14.90 3.34
C TYR A 53 10.65 -13.57 2.59
N ALA A 54 11.03 -12.50 3.25
CA ALA A 54 11.21 -11.19 2.64
C ALA A 54 12.65 -10.73 2.83
N ALA A 55 13.21 -10.07 1.81
CA ALA A 55 14.48 -9.38 1.94
C ALA A 55 14.38 -8.31 3.03
N THR A 56 15.36 -8.25 3.94
CA THR A 56 15.39 -7.27 5.02
C THR A 56 15.45 -5.84 4.50
N THR A 57 16.04 -5.64 3.33
CA THR A 57 16.17 -4.34 2.66
C THR A 57 14.90 -3.92 1.89
N ALA A 58 13.90 -4.80 1.76
CA ALA A 58 12.67 -4.48 1.06
C ALA A 58 11.82 -3.50 1.87
N VAL A 59 11.15 -2.58 1.16
CA VAL A 59 10.18 -1.67 1.76
C VAL A 59 9.05 -2.48 2.38
N ARG A 60 8.72 -2.19 3.64
CA ARG A 60 7.65 -2.87 4.36
C ARG A 60 6.30 -2.30 3.93
N SER A 61 5.51 -3.12 3.23
CA SER A 61 4.09 -2.82 2.97
C SER A 61 3.25 -2.92 4.24
N GLY A 62 2.17 -2.14 4.33
CA GLY A 62 1.13 -2.33 5.35
C GLY A 62 0.38 -3.65 5.17
N ALA A 63 0.31 -4.16 3.94
CA ALA A 63 -0.33 -5.42 3.55
C ALA A 63 0.61 -6.64 3.61
N ARG A 64 1.72 -6.54 4.36
CA ARG A 64 2.82 -7.53 4.32
C ARG A 64 2.35 -8.94 4.69
N GLU A 65 1.47 -9.06 5.67
CA GLU A 65 0.96 -10.34 6.12
C GLU A 65 -0.02 -10.95 5.11
N GLU A 66 -0.90 -10.13 4.51
CA GLU A 66 -1.82 -10.54 3.44
C GLU A 66 -1.07 -10.99 2.19
N GLN A 67 -0.03 -10.26 1.79
CA GLN A 67 0.86 -10.61 0.69
C GLN A 67 1.52 -11.97 0.93
N ALA A 68 2.06 -12.19 2.13
CA ALA A 68 2.70 -13.45 2.48
C ALA A 68 1.70 -14.62 2.55
N ALA A 69 0.51 -14.39 3.10
CA ALA A 69 -0.57 -15.39 3.15
C ALA A 69 -1.04 -15.78 1.75
N TRP A 70 -1.21 -14.79 0.86
CA TRP A 70 -1.57 -15.04 -0.53
C TRP A 70 -0.47 -15.78 -1.29
N LEU A 71 0.80 -15.41 -1.11
CA LEU A 71 1.94 -16.15 -1.69
C LEU A 71 1.97 -17.61 -1.23
N ALA A 72 1.55 -17.90 0.01
CA ALA A 72 1.50 -19.25 0.54
C ALA A 72 0.40 -20.15 -0.09
N LEU A 73 -0.57 -19.59 -0.83
CA LEU A 73 -1.64 -20.37 -1.47
C LEU A 73 -1.16 -21.29 -2.59
N ASP A 74 -0.20 -20.80 -3.37
CA ASP A 74 0.43 -21.52 -4.48
C ASP A 74 1.94 -21.20 -4.48
N PRO A 75 2.70 -21.75 -3.52
CA PRO A 75 4.06 -21.30 -3.28
C PRO A 75 5.00 -21.59 -4.45
N GLY A 76 4.62 -22.41 -5.44
CA GLY A 76 5.47 -22.69 -6.61
C GLY A 76 5.35 -21.63 -7.69
N THR A 77 4.19 -20.98 -7.79
CA THR A 77 3.89 -20.04 -8.88
C THR A 77 4.22 -18.61 -8.45
N PRO A 78 5.05 -17.87 -9.20
CA PRO A 78 5.30 -16.46 -8.97
C PRO A 78 4.04 -15.60 -9.08
N ALA A 79 3.95 -14.54 -8.28
CA ALA A 79 2.78 -13.66 -8.17
C ALA A 79 2.26 -13.18 -9.53
N TRP A 80 3.16 -12.75 -10.42
CA TRP A 80 2.82 -12.22 -11.75
C TRP A 80 2.32 -13.26 -12.76
N MET A 81 2.46 -14.55 -12.47
CA MET A 81 1.91 -15.64 -13.30
C MET A 81 0.65 -16.25 -12.73
N ARG A 82 0.14 -15.74 -11.60
CA ARG A 82 -1.05 -16.32 -10.95
C ARG A 82 -2.33 -15.76 -11.54
N GLU A 83 -3.28 -16.67 -11.72
CA GLU A 83 -4.67 -16.36 -11.96
C GLU A 83 -5.43 -16.44 -10.63
N PRO A 84 -5.96 -15.33 -10.08
CA PRO A 84 -6.59 -15.33 -8.76
C PRO A 84 -7.81 -16.26 -8.66
N LEU A 85 -8.56 -16.42 -9.75
CA LEU A 85 -9.78 -17.22 -9.83
C LEU A 85 -9.53 -18.68 -10.27
N ALA A 86 -8.28 -19.07 -10.56
CA ALA A 86 -7.96 -20.45 -10.87
C ALA A 86 -8.25 -21.39 -9.68
N VAL A 87 -8.34 -22.70 -9.94
CA VAL A 87 -8.62 -23.73 -8.91
C VAL A 87 -7.67 -23.65 -7.72
N ASN A 88 -6.41 -23.29 -7.96
CA ASN A 88 -5.38 -23.13 -6.93
C ASN A 88 -5.17 -21.67 -6.45
N GLY A 89 -5.98 -20.74 -6.94
CA GLY A 89 -5.95 -19.33 -6.58
C GLY A 89 -6.70 -19.00 -5.28
N GLY A 90 -6.93 -17.71 -5.10
CA GLY A 90 -7.65 -17.11 -4.00
C GLY A 90 -7.56 -15.58 -4.05
N VAL A 91 -8.56 -14.93 -3.45
CA VAL A 91 -8.73 -13.47 -3.42
C VAL A 91 -8.90 -13.03 -1.98
N LEU A 92 -8.19 -11.97 -1.56
CA LEU A 92 -8.38 -11.38 -0.23
C LEU A 92 -9.79 -10.78 -0.15
N SER A 93 -10.51 -11.07 0.91
CA SER A 93 -11.95 -10.77 1.00
C SER A 93 -12.37 -10.35 2.40
N HIS A 94 -13.63 -9.98 2.56
CA HIS A 94 -14.24 -9.64 3.85
C HIS A 94 -13.42 -8.59 4.64
N GLN A 95 -13.10 -8.83 5.91
CA GLN A 95 -12.37 -7.91 6.78
C GLN A 95 -10.99 -7.53 6.22
N SER A 96 -10.27 -8.48 5.62
CA SER A 96 -8.98 -8.20 5.01
C SER A 96 -9.11 -7.30 3.78
N ALA A 97 -10.12 -7.53 2.93
CA ALA A 97 -10.38 -6.63 1.82
C ALA A 97 -10.79 -5.24 2.29
N ALA A 98 -11.63 -5.15 3.32
CA ALA A 98 -12.04 -3.87 3.90
C ALA A 98 -10.82 -3.08 4.37
N ARG A 99 -9.91 -3.70 5.16
CA ARG A 99 -8.64 -3.09 5.58
C ARG A 99 -7.77 -2.66 4.40
N LEU A 100 -7.58 -3.51 3.39
CA LEU A 100 -6.78 -3.19 2.22
C LEU A 100 -7.36 -2.03 1.40
N HIS A 101 -8.68 -1.88 1.35
CA HIS A 101 -9.33 -0.72 0.74
C HIS A 101 -9.28 0.55 1.61
N GLY A 102 -8.83 0.44 2.87
CA GLY A 102 -8.90 1.52 3.85
C GLY A 102 -10.33 1.80 4.33
N LEU A 103 -11.17 0.76 4.40
CA LEU A 103 -12.59 0.84 4.77
C LEU A 103 -12.84 0.17 6.11
N GLY A 104 -13.51 0.91 6.99
CA GLY A 104 -13.88 0.50 8.32
C GLY A 104 -12.69 0.42 9.28
N ASP A 105 -13.02 0.19 10.54
CA ASP A 105 -12.09 -0.26 11.57
C ASP A 105 -12.70 -1.51 12.18
N LEU A 106 -12.30 -2.67 11.67
CA LEU A 106 -12.87 -3.97 12.03
C LEU A 106 -11.88 -4.69 12.95
N VAL A 107 -12.38 -5.17 14.09
CA VAL A 107 -11.56 -5.76 15.17
C VAL A 107 -10.94 -7.12 14.81
N ASP A 108 -11.48 -7.83 13.81
CA ASP A 108 -10.97 -9.16 13.44
C ASP A 108 -9.73 -9.04 12.54
N ASP A 109 -8.56 -9.24 13.13
CA ASP A 109 -7.25 -9.15 12.46
C ASP A 109 -6.92 -10.34 11.56
N ARG A 110 -7.75 -11.39 11.53
CA ARG A 110 -7.46 -12.57 10.69
C ARG A 110 -7.44 -12.20 9.22
N ILE A 111 -6.55 -12.88 8.50
CA ILE A 111 -6.46 -12.80 7.05
C ILE A 111 -7.54 -13.69 6.46
N THR A 112 -8.46 -13.12 5.69
CA THR A 112 -9.57 -13.85 5.06
C THR A 112 -9.37 -13.92 3.56
N ILE A 113 -9.32 -15.15 3.04
CA ILE A 113 -9.16 -15.43 1.61
C ILE A 113 -10.36 -16.23 1.14
N THR A 114 -11.04 -15.72 0.11
CA THR A 114 -12.06 -16.48 -0.62
C THR A 114 -11.39 -17.27 -1.73
N ALA A 115 -11.64 -18.56 -1.78
CA ALA A 115 -11.10 -19.48 -2.77
C ALA A 115 -12.22 -20.24 -3.49
N PRO A 116 -12.05 -20.60 -4.76
CA PRO A 116 -13.07 -21.31 -5.54
C PRO A 116 -13.30 -22.75 -5.05
N LYS A 117 -12.30 -23.34 -4.38
CA LYS A 117 -12.37 -24.67 -3.77
C LYS A 117 -12.15 -24.58 -2.27
N ARG A 118 -12.81 -25.47 -1.52
CA ARG A 118 -12.62 -25.62 -0.08
C ARG A 118 -11.15 -25.84 0.26
N ARG A 119 -10.63 -24.98 1.13
CA ARG A 119 -9.29 -25.04 1.72
C ARG A 119 -9.40 -25.03 3.23
N THR A 120 -8.46 -25.70 3.89
CA THR A 120 -8.32 -25.64 5.35
C THR A 120 -6.91 -25.18 5.68
N SER A 121 -6.80 -24.31 6.68
CA SER A 121 -5.53 -23.88 7.25
C SER A 121 -5.41 -24.43 8.66
N ARG A 122 -4.19 -24.76 9.08
CA ARG A 122 -3.87 -24.96 10.51
C ARG A 122 -3.40 -23.67 11.18
N ASP A 123 -3.28 -22.62 10.39
CA ASP A 123 -2.86 -21.31 10.85
C ASP A 123 -4.07 -20.56 11.41
N PRO A 124 -4.07 -20.21 12.71
CA PRO A 124 -5.23 -19.59 13.36
C PRO A 124 -5.54 -18.19 12.82
N ASP A 125 -4.54 -17.53 12.23
CA ASP A 125 -4.66 -16.18 11.70
C ASP A 125 -5.17 -16.15 10.25
N LEU A 126 -5.48 -17.33 9.66
CA LEU A 126 -5.92 -17.47 8.29
C LEU A 126 -7.27 -18.16 8.19
N TRP A 127 -8.25 -17.45 7.63
CA TRP A 127 -9.57 -17.98 7.33
C TRP A 127 -9.79 -18.15 5.83
N PHE A 128 -10.18 -19.34 5.43
CA PHE A 128 -10.65 -19.63 4.08
C PHE A 128 -12.17 -19.61 4.00
N LYS A 129 -12.68 -18.85 3.03
CA LYS A 129 -14.07 -18.89 2.59
C LYS A 129 -14.13 -19.59 1.24
N THR A 130 -15.19 -20.36 1.02
CA THR A 130 -15.45 -21.02 -0.25
C THR A 130 -16.65 -20.36 -0.88
N ALA A 131 -16.43 -19.63 -1.97
CA ALA A 131 -17.49 -18.98 -2.74
C ALA A 131 -17.03 -18.84 -4.19
N HIS A 132 -18.00 -18.74 -5.09
CA HIS A 132 -17.75 -18.31 -6.45
C HIS A 132 -17.53 -16.77 -6.46
N LEU A 133 -16.55 -16.34 -7.25
CA LEU A 133 -16.22 -14.95 -7.50
C LEU A 133 -16.18 -14.78 -9.02
N ASP A 134 -16.89 -13.78 -9.53
CA ASP A 134 -16.80 -13.36 -10.91
C ASP A 134 -15.65 -12.35 -11.09
N ASP A 135 -15.23 -12.11 -12.34
CA ASP A 135 -14.16 -11.13 -12.62
C ASP A 135 -14.51 -9.72 -12.09
N GLU A 136 -15.79 -9.35 -12.12
CA GLU A 136 -16.29 -8.06 -11.59
C GLU A 136 -16.21 -7.95 -10.06
N ASP A 137 -16.15 -9.07 -9.36
CA ASP A 137 -16.00 -9.11 -7.91
C ASP A 137 -14.55 -8.89 -7.47
N VAL A 138 -13.59 -8.93 -8.38
CA VAL A 138 -12.16 -8.86 -8.09
C VAL A 138 -11.54 -7.58 -8.63
N THR A 139 -10.68 -6.97 -7.82
CA THR A 139 -9.82 -5.86 -8.21
C THR A 139 -8.39 -6.13 -7.74
N SER A 140 -7.44 -5.31 -8.19
CA SER A 140 -6.05 -5.40 -7.75
C SER A 140 -5.66 -4.17 -6.95
N LEU A 141 -5.13 -4.38 -5.75
CA LEU A 141 -4.53 -3.34 -4.91
C LEU A 141 -3.05 -3.67 -4.73
N ASP A 142 -2.16 -2.81 -5.22
CA ASP A 142 -0.71 -3.02 -5.20
C ASP A 142 -0.26 -4.40 -5.74
N GLY A 143 -0.96 -4.92 -6.75
CA GLY A 143 -0.69 -6.24 -7.35
C GLY A 143 -1.30 -7.43 -6.60
N LEU A 144 -1.97 -7.21 -5.46
CA LEU A 144 -2.66 -8.24 -4.69
C LEU A 144 -4.11 -8.34 -5.19
N PRO A 145 -4.67 -9.55 -5.43
CA PRO A 145 -6.07 -9.68 -5.77
C PRO A 145 -6.94 -9.54 -4.52
N VAL A 146 -7.90 -8.61 -4.58
CA VAL A 146 -8.79 -8.25 -3.49
C VAL A 146 -10.22 -8.16 -4.01
N THR A 147 -11.24 -8.50 -3.21
CA THR A 147 -12.62 -8.27 -3.60
C THR A 147 -12.90 -6.77 -3.79
N THR A 148 -13.77 -6.41 -4.73
CA THR A 148 -14.23 -5.01 -4.88
C THR A 148 -14.90 -4.51 -3.60
N ALA A 149 -15.01 -3.19 -3.41
CA ALA A 149 -15.67 -2.65 -2.22
C ALA A 149 -17.14 -3.12 -2.12
N LEU A 150 -17.85 -3.17 -3.26
CA LEU A 150 -19.21 -3.70 -3.35
C LEU A 150 -19.28 -5.17 -2.89
N ARG A 151 -18.41 -6.03 -3.44
CA ARG A 151 -18.36 -7.43 -3.03
C ARG A 151 -17.99 -7.59 -1.56
N THR A 152 -17.04 -6.79 -1.08
CA THR A 152 -16.60 -6.78 0.33
C THR A 152 -17.74 -6.42 1.28
N ILE A 153 -18.59 -5.45 0.93
CA ILE A 153 -19.78 -5.08 1.72
C ILE A 153 -20.78 -6.24 1.77
N ARG A 154 -21.04 -6.91 0.64
CA ARG A 154 -21.93 -8.10 0.57
C ARG A 154 -21.41 -9.24 1.43
N ASP A 155 -20.11 -9.51 1.33
CA ASP A 155 -19.40 -10.52 2.11
C ASP A 155 -19.53 -10.25 3.64
N LEU A 156 -19.41 -8.99 4.07
CA LEU A 156 -19.57 -8.61 5.48
C LEU A 156 -21.03 -8.67 5.97
N LEU A 157 -21.99 -8.31 5.11
CA LEU A 157 -23.43 -8.48 5.37
C LEU A 157 -23.79 -9.96 5.53
N ASP A 158 -23.22 -10.83 4.69
CA ASP A 158 -23.47 -12.28 4.78
C ASP A 158 -22.96 -12.87 6.10
N GLN A 159 -21.88 -12.33 6.64
CA GLN A 159 -21.34 -12.71 7.95
C GLN A 159 -22.11 -12.13 9.15
N HIS A 160 -23.20 -11.39 8.93
CA HIS A 160 -23.92 -10.68 9.99
C HIS A 160 -23.01 -9.74 10.80
N THR A 161 -22.10 -9.03 10.12
CA THR A 161 -21.32 -7.96 10.77
C THR A 161 -22.27 -6.88 11.27
N ASP A 162 -21.93 -6.24 12.40
CA ASP A 162 -22.75 -5.19 12.99
C ASP A 162 -23.08 -4.08 11.98
N GLY A 163 -24.35 -3.66 11.96
CA GLY A 163 -24.87 -2.71 10.98
C GLY A 163 -24.16 -1.36 10.99
N SER A 164 -23.70 -0.90 12.17
CA SER A 164 -23.03 0.40 12.30
C SER A 164 -21.63 0.37 11.68
N HIS A 165 -20.91 -0.76 11.80
CA HIS A 165 -19.64 -0.97 11.12
C HIS A 165 -19.82 -1.04 9.60
N ILE A 166 -20.86 -1.74 9.13
CA ILE A 166 -21.16 -1.82 7.70
C ILE A 166 -21.54 -0.44 7.15
N ALA A 167 -22.35 0.33 7.87
CA ALA A 167 -22.73 1.68 7.49
C ALA A 167 -21.51 2.61 7.36
N ALA A 168 -20.56 2.51 8.30
CA ALA A 168 -19.31 3.26 8.22
C ALA A 168 -18.49 2.89 6.97
N ILE A 169 -18.39 1.60 6.66
CA ILE A 169 -17.72 1.07 5.47
C ILE A 169 -18.40 1.57 4.19
N ILE A 170 -19.74 1.51 4.11
CA ILE A 170 -20.52 2.01 2.97
C ILE A 170 -20.24 3.49 2.75
N ARG A 171 -20.33 4.31 3.80
CA ARG A 171 -20.04 5.74 3.73
C ARG A 171 -18.64 5.98 3.16
N GLN A 172 -17.62 5.34 3.72
CA GLN A 172 -16.23 5.51 3.28
C GLN A 172 -16.02 5.02 1.84
N ALA A 173 -16.66 3.91 1.44
CA ALA A 173 -16.56 3.38 0.08
C ALA A 173 -17.18 4.35 -0.93
N VAL A 174 -18.30 4.97 -0.61
CA VAL A 174 -18.96 5.98 -1.45
C VAL A 174 -18.13 7.26 -1.51
N GLU A 175 -17.65 7.76 -0.37
CA GLU A 175 -16.79 8.96 -0.30
C GLU A 175 -15.46 8.78 -1.06
N ALA A 176 -14.90 7.58 -1.04
CA ALA A 176 -13.70 7.21 -1.81
C ALA A 176 -13.98 6.84 -3.28
N ASN A 177 -15.25 6.96 -3.73
CA ASN A 177 -15.70 6.59 -5.08
C ASN A 177 -15.34 5.14 -5.48
N LYS A 178 -15.39 4.23 -4.49
CA LYS A 178 -15.18 2.78 -4.64
C LYS A 178 -16.48 1.99 -4.79
N ALA A 179 -17.61 2.58 -4.39
CA ALA A 179 -18.94 2.01 -4.53
C ALA A 179 -19.97 3.12 -4.84
N ARG A 180 -21.05 2.75 -5.52
CA ARG A 180 -22.18 3.64 -5.79
C ARG A 180 -23.41 3.19 -5.01
N LEU A 181 -24.20 4.14 -4.54
CA LEU A 181 -25.38 3.87 -3.71
C LEU A 181 -26.48 3.10 -4.47
N ASP A 182 -26.68 3.42 -5.74
CA ASP A 182 -27.63 2.74 -6.64
C ASP A 182 -27.28 1.24 -6.77
N THR A 183 -26.04 0.94 -7.18
CA THR A 183 -25.57 -0.44 -7.32
C THR A 183 -25.56 -1.18 -5.97
N LEU A 184 -25.23 -0.49 -4.87
CA LEU A 184 -25.29 -1.09 -3.54
C LEU A 184 -26.71 -1.52 -3.19
N ALA A 185 -27.69 -0.62 -3.32
CA ALA A 185 -29.09 -0.91 -3.02
C ALA A 185 -29.61 -2.11 -3.82
N GLU A 186 -29.29 -2.19 -5.12
CA GLU A 186 -29.67 -3.34 -5.97
C GLU A 186 -29.10 -4.68 -5.46
N GLN A 187 -27.87 -4.68 -4.95
CA GLN A 187 -27.13 -5.89 -4.61
C GLN A 187 -27.29 -6.36 -3.17
N ILE A 188 -27.68 -5.48 -2.24
CA ILE A 188 -27.79 -5.81 -0.81
C ILE A 188 -29.20 -6.23 -0.37
N GLY A 189 -30.21 -6.11 -1.23
CA GLY A 189 -31.59 -6.52 -0.96
C GLY A 189 -31.75 -7.91 -0.34
N PRO A 190 -31.00 -8.95 -0.75
CA PRO A 190 -31.06 -10.28 -0.14
C PRO A 190 -30.77 -10.32 1.37
N TYR A 191 -30.08 -9.31 1.91
CA TYR A 191 -29.73 -9.24 3.34
C TYR A 191 -30.75 -8.45 4.17
N ALA A 192 -31.77 -7.83 3.56
CA ALA A 192 -32.71 -6.92 4.22
C ALA A 192 -33.34 -7.50 5.51
N LEU A 193 -33.88 -8.72 5.42
CA LEU A 193 -34.51 -9.40 6.57
C LEU A 193 -33.53 -9.66 7.72
N ARG A 194 -32.26 -9.97 7.41
CA ARG A 194 -31.23 -10.28 8.41
C ARG A 194 -30.90 -9.08 9.29
N TYR A 195 -31.16 -7.87 8.80
CA TYR A 195 -30.95 -6.60 9.49
C TYR A 195 -32.26 -5.94 9.94
N GLY A 196 -33.37 -6.69 10.00
CA GLY A 196 -34.63 -6.20 10.57
C GLY A 196 -35.50 -5.37 9.64
N VAL A 197 -35.15 -5.27 8.36
CA VAL A 197 -36.01 -4.61 7.35
C VAL A 197 -37.12 -5.57 6.95
N ARG A 198 -38.37 -5.15 7.13
CA ARG A 198 -39.55 -6.04 7.01
C ARG A 198 -39.80 -6.56 5.60
N ARG A 199 -39.46 -5.78 4.56
CA ARG A 199 -39.69 -6.14 3.17
C ARG A 199 -38.47 -6.93 2.65
N PRO A 200 -38.63 -8.22 2.29
CA PRO A 200 -37.54 -8.99 1.71
C PRO A 200 -37.09 -8.39 0.37
N GLY A 201 -35.79 -8.40 0.09
CA GLY A 201 -35.25 -7.87 -1.16
C GLY A 201 -35.17 -6.35 -1.23
N ASP A 202 -35.61 -5.63 -0.20
CA ASP A 202 -35.64 -4.16 -0.18
C ASP A 202 -34.28 -3.60 0.24
N GLY A 203 -33.38 -3.49 -0.74
CA GLY A 203 -32.01 -3.02 -0.51
C GLY A 203 -31.90 -1.50 -0.31
N GLU A 204 -32.83 -0.71 -0.85
CA GLU A 204 -32.92 0.73 -0.55
C GLU A 204 -33.28 0.95 0.92
N ALA A 205 -34.31 0.26 1.41
CA ALA A 205 -34.69 0.33 2.82
C ALA A 205 -33.58 -0.20 3.74
N LEU A 206 -32.85 -1.24 3.31
CA LEU A 206 -31.67 -1.72 4.05
C LEU A 206 -30.56 -0.67 4.09
N LEU A 207 -30.25 -0.04 2.96
CA LEU A 207 -29.22 0.98 2.89
C LEU A 207 -29.56 2.16 3.82
N GLU A 208 -30.78 2.66 3.79
CA GLU A 208 -31.24 3.70 4.70
C GLU A 208 -31.21 3.25 6.16
N HIS A 209 -31.65 2.02 6.45
CA HIS A 209 -31.63 1.48 7.81
C HIS A 209 -30.21 1.43 8.38
N LEU A 210 -29.23 0.97 7.60
CA LEU A 210 -27.82 0.91 8.01
C LEU A 210 -27.26 2.31 8.24
N LEU A 211 -27.43 3.21 7.28
CA LEU A 211 -26.90 4.58 7.36
C LEU A 211 -27.49 5.37 8.53
N ALA A 212 -28.76 5.14 8.87
CA ALA A 212 -29.39 5.76 10.03
C ALA A 212 -28.70 5.40 11.35
N GLN A 213 -28.06 4.23 11.46
CA GLN A 213 -27.32 3.81 12.67
C GLN A 213 -26.10 4.68 12.96
N ILE A 214 -25.56 5.36 11.94
CA ILE A 214 -24.44 6.31 12.08
C ILE A 214 -24.88 7.77 11.88
N GLY A 215 -26.20 8.03 11.92
CA GLY A 215 -26.76 9.38 11.80
C GLY A 215 -26.64 10.00 10.40
N THR A 216 -26.59 9.19 9.33
CA THR A 216 -26.59 9.68 7.94
C THR A 216 -27.72 9.04 7.12
N THR A 217 -27.91 9.52 5.90
CA THR A 217 -28.95 9.05 4.95
C THR A 217 -28.36 8.90 3.56
N THR A 218 -29.06 8.18 2.66
CA THR A 218 -28.61 8.08 1.26
C THR A 218 -28.58 9.45 0.59
N ALA A 219 -29.57 10.31 0.86
CA ALA A 219 -29.68 11.65 0.30
C ALA A 219 -28.49 12.54 0.70
N GLN A 220 -28.07 12.49 1.97
CA GLN A 220 -26.90 13.25 2.45
C GLN A 220 -25.60 12.78 1.80
N LEU A 221 -25.45 11.47 1.56
CA LEU A 221 -24.28 10.94 0.86
C LEU A 221 -24.29 11.27 -0.63
N ALA A 222 -25.46 11.24 -1.27
CA ALA A 222 -25.61 11.56 -2.69
C ALA A 222 -25.34 13.04 -3.00
N GLN A 223 -25.65 13.94 -2.07
CA GLN A 223 -25.46 15.40 -2.23
C GLN A 223 -24.01 15.86 -2.01
N ARG A 224 -23.11 14.98 -1.55
CA ARG A 224 -21.72 15.36 -1.30
C ARG A 224 -20.98 15.52 -2.62
N PRO A 225 -20.38 16.70 -2.92
CA PRO A 225 -19.67 16.92 -4.16
C PRO A 225 -18.55 15.89 -4.28
N ALA A 226 -18.48 15.21 -5.42
CA ALA A 226 -17.33 14.38 -5.75
C ALA A 226 -16.06 15.22 -5.56
N PRO A 227 -15.03 14.72 -4.86
CA PRO A 227 -13.76 15.44 -4.82
C PRO A 227 -13.35 15.76 -6.25
N PRO A 228 -12.78 16.95 -6.53
CA PRO A 228 -12.46 17.36 -7.88
C PRO A 228 -11.65 16.24 -8.52
N ARG A 229 -12.14 15.73 -9.65
CA ARG A 229 -11.41 14.77 -10.48
C ARG A 229 -10.10 15.45 -10.85
N THR A 230 -9.06 15.20 -10.06
CA THR A 230 -7.71 15.58 -10.44
C THR A 230 -7.38 14.64 -11.58
N THR A 231 -7.59 15.09 -12.81
CA THR A 231 -7.13 14.34 -13.97
C THR A 231 -5.63 14.12 -13.78
N ALA A 232 -5.09 12.98 -14.21
CA ALA A 232 -3.65 12.72 -14.09
C ALA A 232 -2.83 13.87 -14.71
N ALA A 233 -3.36 14.54 -15.73
CA ALA A 233 -2.82 15.76 -16.32
C ALA A 233 -2.80 16.96 -15.36
N GLN A 234 -3.89 17.23 -14.61
CA GLN A 234 -3.93 18.31 -13.62
C GLN A 234 -3.01 18.03 -12.42
N GLY A 235 -2.97 16.77 -11.98
CA GLY A 235 -2.09 16.33 -10.88
C GLY A 235 -0.62 16.46 -11.26
N PHE A 236 -0.26 16.05 -12.49
CA PHE A 236 1.08 16.23 -13.04
C PHE A 236 1.40 17.71 -13.24
N HIS A 237 0.48 18.52 -13.78
CA HIS A 237 0.70 19.96 -13.97
C HIS A 237 0.93 20.68 -12.64
N ASN A 238 0.15 20.38 -11.61
CA ASN A 238 0.31 20.97 -10.28
C ASN A 238 1.61 20.51 -9.60
N ALA A 239 2.01 19.24 -9.78
CA ALA A 239 3.28 18.73 -9.27
C ALA A 239 4.50 19.35 -9.99
N VAL A 240 4.41 19.52 -11.31
CA VAL A 240 5.45 20.19 -12.13
C VAL A 240 5.55 21.67 -11.77
N GLN A 241 4.43 22.38 -11.60
CA GLN A 241 4.39 23.78 -11.16
C GLN A 241 4.98 23.97 -9.75
N ALA A 242 4.73 23.02 -8.83
CA ALA A 242 5.32 23.03 -7.50
C ALA A 242 6.84 22.79 -7.52
N LEU A 243 7.34 22.00 -8.48
CA LEU A 243 8.77 21.76 -8.69
C LEU A 243 9.48 22.90 -9.44
N THR A 244 8.83 23.55 -10.41
CA THR A 244 9.40 24.69 -11.14
C THR A 244 9.47 25.97 -10.31
N GLY A 245 8.69 26.06 -9.22
CA GLY A 245 8.83 27.11 -8.21
C GLY A 245 10.04 26.95 -7.28
N MET A 246 10.73 25.81 -7.29
CA MET A 246 11.92 25.57 -6.45
C MET A 246 13.18 26.03 -7.20
N ARG A 247 13.75 27.17 -6.79
CA ARG A 247 15.06 27.61 -7.28
C ARG A 247 16.14 26.65 -6.78
N SER A 248 16.82 26.02 -7.74
CA SER A 248 17.95 25.06 -7.67
C SER A 248 17.60 23.66 -7.20
N VAL A 249 17.35 22.75 -8.14
CA VAL A 249 17.61 21.32 -7.96
C VAL A 249 18.30 20.80 -9.22
N ASP A 250 19.49 20.22 -9.06
CA ASP A 250 20.20 19.50 -10.13
C ASP A 250 19.34 18.33 -10.60
N THR A 251 18.82 18.44 -11.83
CA THR A 251 17.90 17.49 -12.46
C THR A 251 18.53 16.09 -12.64
N THR A 252 19.85 15.99 -12.58
CA THR A 252 20.61 14.74 -12.66
C THR A 252 20.51 13.90 -11.39
N ALA A 253 20.31 14.51 -10.21
CA ALA A 253 20.15 13.77 -8.95
C ALA A 253 18.75 13.17 -8.80
N LEU A 254 17.71 13.83 -9.34
CA LEU A 254 16.33 13.36 -9.29
C LEU A 254 16.10 12.10 -10.14
N LEU A 255 16.78 12.00 -11.29
CA LEU A 255 16.73 10.81 -12.15
C LEU A 255 17.42 9.59 -11.53
N GLY A 256 18.41 9.81 -10.64
CA GLY A 256 19.06 8.75 -9.87
C GLY A 256 18.19 8.22 -8.73
N ALA A 257 17.47 9.10 -8.01
CA ALA A 257 16.65 8.73 -6.86
C ALA A 257 15.33 8.01 -7.24
N ALA A 258 14.81 8.22 -8.46
CA ALA A 258 13.58 7.58 -8.93
C ALA A 258 13.80 6.22 -9.62
N GLY A 259 15.04 5.74 -9.80
CA GLY A 259 15.31 4.43 -10.39
C GLY A 259 14.79 4.25 -11.84
N ILE A 260 14.50 5.34 -12.55
CA ILE A 260 13.90 5.30 -13.90
C ILE A 260 14.91 4.86 -14.96
N GLY A 261 16.22 5.02 -14.71
CA GLY A 261 17.27 4.66 -15.65
C GLY A 261 17.45 3.14 -15.89
N ALA A 262 16.99 2.28 -14.99
CA ALA A 262 17.20 0.83 -15.09
C ALA A 262 16.07 0.08 -15.83
N LEU A 263 14.93 0.73 -16.10
CA LEU A 263 13.72 0.07 -16.61
C LEU A 263 13.62 -0.01 -18.15
N ALA A 264 14.61 0.49 -18.88
CA ALA A 264 14.57 0.57 -20.36
C ALA A 264 15.15 -0.63 -21.12
N LYS A 265 15.44 -1.77 -20.47
CA LYS A 265 16.15 -2.91 -21.11
C LYS A 265 15.32 -4.17 -21.40
N SER A 266 14.00 -4.16 -21.16
CA SER A 266 13.14 -5.32 -21.48
C SER A 266 12.00 -4.94 -22.43
N PRO A 267 11.86 -5.60 -23.60
CA PRO A 267 10.77 -5.37 -24.56
C PRO A 267 9.36 -5.50 -23.96
N HIS A 268 9.20 -6.20 -22.83
CA HIS A 268 7.91 -6.39 -22.17
C HIS A 268 7.52 -5.24 -21.21
N GLY A 269 8.45 -4.35 -20.83
CA GLY A 269 8.20 -3.27 -19.87
C GLY A 269 7.40 -2.10 -20.46
N LEU A 270 7.65 -1.75 -21.73
CA LEU A 270 7.00 -0.62 -22.39
C LEU A 270 5.53 -0.89 -22.73
N ALA A 271 5.18 -2.13 -23.08
CA ALA A 271 3.80 -2.50 -23.43
C ALA A 271 2.86 -2.51 -22.20
N ARG A 272 3.36 -2.81 -20.99
CA ARG A 272 2.57 -2.77 -19.75
C ARG A 272 2.39 -1.35 -19.17
N MET A 273 3.32 -0.45 -19.46
CA MET A 273 3.32 0.94 -18.96
C MET A 273 2.18 1.80 -19.55
N ALA A 274 1.73 1.47 -20.77
CA ALA A 274 0.66 2.20 -21.45
C ALA A 274 -0.76 1.74 -21.07
N LEU A 275 -0.91 0.56 -20.44
CA LEU A 275 -2.21 -0.10 -20.26
C LEU A 275 -2.69 -0.15 -18.80
N THR A 276 -1.91 0.30 -17.83
CA THR A 276 -2.31 0.29 -16.41
C THR A 276 -2.10 1.67 -15.79
N GLY A 277 -3.15 2.24 -15.19
CA GLY A 277 -3.10 3.50 -14.43
C GLY A 277 -2.27 3.46 -13.14
N ASP A 278 -1.31 2.54 -13.05
CA ASP A 278 -0.44 2.24 -11.90
C ASP A 278 0.62 3.33 -11.64
N SER A 279 0.86 4.23 -12.60
CA SER A 279 1.84 5.32 -12.44
C SER A 279 1.45 6.35 -11.37
N THR A 280 0.16 6.62 -11.16
CA THR A 280 -0.27 7.67 -10.23
C THR A 280 -0.12 7.28 -8.76
N ASP A 281 -0.36 6.02 -8.40
CA ASP A 281 -0.23 5.57 -7.01
C ASP A 281 1.23 5.31 -6.61
N ARG A 282 2.08 4.88 -7.56
CA ARG A 282 3.54 4.81 -7.35
C ARG A 282 4.17 6.18 -7.14
N ILE A 283 3.73 7.20 -7.90
CA ILE A 283 4.19 8.59 -7.71
C ILE A 283 3.69 9.15 -6.37
N ARG A 284 2.44 8.88 -5.97
CA ARG A 284 1.90 9.29 -4.66
C ARG A 284 2.67 8.66 -3.50
N SER A 285 2.97 7.37 -3.58
CA SER A 285 3.76 6.65 -2.57
C SER A 285 5.20 7.17 -2.47
N ALA A 286 5.82 7.51 -3.61
CA ALA A 286 7.15 8.11 -3.65
C ALA A 286 7.21 9.53 -3.06
N ILE A 287 6.17 10.36 -3.28
CA ILE A 287 6.10 11.73 -2.73
C ILE A 287 5.84 11.71 -1.22
N ALA A 288 5.02 10.78 -0.71
CA ALA A 288 4.73 10.66 0.72
C ALA A 288 5.97 10.29 1.58
N GLY A 289 7.03 9.74 0.96
CA GLY A 289 8.27 9.34 1.64
C GLY A 289 9.33 10.44 1.80
N ILE A 290 9.15 11.63 1.21
CA ILE A 290 10.14 12.71 1.28
C ILE A 290 10.04 13.41 2.64
N ARG A 291 10.92 13.04 3.60
CA ARG A 291 11.15 13.84 4.80
C ARG A 291 11.89 15.13 4.43
N VAL A 292 11.19 16.26 4.49
CA VAL A 292 11.81 17.59 4.50
C VAL A 292 12.45 17.82 5.87
N SER A 293 13.78 17.87 5.94
CA SER A 293 14.48 18.36 7.12
C SER A 293 14.67 19.88 6.99
N PRO A 294 14.37 20.69 8.03
CA PRO A 294 14.70 22.11 8.00
C PRO A 294 16.22 22.29 8.07
N LYS A 295 16.76 23.16 7.19
CA LYS A 295 18.19 23.49 7.08
C LYS A 295 18.67 24.22 8.35
N PRO A 296 19.89 23.95 8.86
CA PRO A 296 20.47 24.74 9.94
C PRO A 296 20.81 26.16 9.45
N ASP A 297 20.44 27.14 10.26
CA ASP A 297 20.66 28.57 10.02
C ASP A 297 22.17 28.85 9.95
N THR A 298 22.63 29.35 8.80
CA THR A 298 24.03 29.74 8.57
C THR A 298 24.07 31.23 8.29
N ARG A 299 24.37 32.01 9.33
CA ARG A 299 24.76 33.41 9.18
C ARG A 299 26.03 33.48 8.31
N PRO A 300 26.12 34.40 7.35
CA PRO A 300 27.30 34.49 6.49
C PRO A 300 28.50 35.10 7.25
N LEU A 301 29.64 34.40 7.21
CA LEU A 301 30.96 35.01 7.39
C LEU A 301 31.19 36.01 6.25
N ARG A 302 31.40 37.29 6.58
CA ARG A 302 31.99 38.27 5.67
C ARG A 302 33.52 38.22 5.81
N ALA A 303 34.19 37.94 4.70
CA ALA A 303 35.62 38.12 4.55
C ALA A 303 35.95 39.60 4.24
N ILE A 304 36.85 40.14 5.06
CA ILE A 304 38.07 40.90 4.75
C ILE A 304 38.08 41.64 3.39
N VAL A 305 38.15 42.97 3.47
CA VAL A 305 38.83 43.84 2.50
C VAL A 305 39.69 44.83 3.29
N ASP A 306 40.97 44.88 2.94
CA ASP A 306 42.01 45.77 3.46
C ASP A 306 41.77 47.25 3.09
N GLY A 307 42.30 48.17 3.90
CA GLY A 307 42.33 49.60 3.58
C GLY A 307 42.70 50.49 4.77
N GLU A 308 44.01 50.56 5.03
CA GLU A 308 44.85 51.66 5.54
C GLU A 308 44.25 52.93 6.19
N ASP A 309 44.95 53.31 7.27
CA ASP A 309 45.40 54.66 7.64
C ASP A 309 44.69 55.54 8.71
N GLU A 310 45.57 55.93 9.64
CA GLU A 310 45.67 57.15 10.46
C GLU A 310 44.96 57.29 11.83
N ASP A 311 45.83 57.23 12.85
CA ASP A 311 46.12 58.28 13.83
C ASP A 311 45.26 58.42 15.10
N GLY A 312 45.93 58.71 16.22
CA GLY A 312 45.26 59.22 17.44
C GLY A 312 45.52 58.49 18.77
N GLY A 313 46.79 58.45 19.21
CA GLY A 313 47.27 58.79 20.55
C GLY A 313 46.52 58.46 21.87
N ARG A 314 47.38 58.07 22.86
CA ARG A 314 47.27 58.25 24.33
C ARG A 314 46.34 57.25 25.06
N GLY A 315 46.71 56.58 26.15
CA GLY A 315 47.92 56.54 26.97
C GLY A 315 47.63 55.76 28.27
N ALA A 316 48.70 55.48 29.03
CA ALA A 316 48.73 55.21 30.48
C ALA A 316 48.04 53.93 31.00
N THR A 317 48.80 52.85 31.23
CA THR A 317 49.42 52.43 32.52
C THR A 317 48.45 51.94 33.60
N THR A 318 48.55 50.65 33.94
CA THR A 318 48.89 50.08 35.28
C THR A 318 48.83 48.55 35.12
N GLU A 319 49.95 47.83 35.05
CA GLU A 319 50.67 47.26 36.21
C GLU A 319 49.70 46.72 37.28
N THR A 320 49.66 45.40 37.49
CA THR A 320 50.39 44.76 38.59
C THR A 320 50.38 43.25 38.42
N GLU A 321 51.59 42.69 38.50
CA GLU A 321 51.94 41.29 38.63
C GLU A 321 51.35 40.61 39.90
N ASN A 322 50.86 39.37 39.72
CA ASN A 322 51.25 38.14 40.47
C ASN A 322 51.03 38.07 42.01
N PRO A 323 51.30 36.94 42.71
CA PRO A 323 51.24 35.51 42.35
C PRO A 323 50.35 34.67 43.31
N GLN A 324 49.85 33.53 42.82
CA GLN A 324 50.18 32.15 43.25
C GLN A 324 49.18 31.16 42.68
#